data_AF-A0A2T4RWG5-F1
#
_entry.id   AF-A0A2T4RWG5-F1
#
_cell.length_a   1.000
_cell.length_b   1.000
_cell.length_c   1.000
_cell.angle_alpha   90.00
_cell.angle_beta   90.00
_cell.angle_gamma   90.00
#
_symmetry.space_group_name_H-M   'P 1'
#
loop_
_entity.id
_entity.type
_entity.pdbx_description
1 polymer ?
#
loop_
_entity_poly.entity_id
_entity_poly.type
_entity_poly.pdbx_seq_one_letter_code
_entity_poly.pdbx_strand_id
1 'polypeptide(L)'
;MAFLVSINIILCIVLMSYNFVVMNKKSRINHYAISITIALNGLISFIIIKEINFITIAVTTMLLIWAFLHTWIQIKYVPNYIENQYFVLYIITIVFSMSLNIVYLDSTLSIYQSVPYLGVSLFIFGQIIAYLSLFTEPIESDGKRLAKIYQNGIYRYFIHPRLVGEILSIVALICMIVLTPHWFLLIPVFLFYIMFILWQKLFKTSYYVSHSE
;
A
#
# COMPACT_ATOMS: atom_id res chain seq x y z
N MET A 1 0.09 -25.81 -3.63
CA MET A 1 -0.73 -24.66 -4.07
C MET A 1 -2.03 -24.50 -3.29
N ALA A 2 -2.98 -25.46 -3.32
CA ALA A 2 -4.27 -25.30 -2.63
C ALA A 2 -4.15 -24.98 -1.12
N PHE A 3 -3.27 -25.67 -0.39
CA PHE A 3 -3.00 -25.40 1.02
C PHE A 3 -2.54 -23.95 1.31
N LEU A 4 -1.67 -23.43 0.46
CA LEU A 4 -1.07 -22.09 0.60
C LEU A 4 -2.10 -20.99 0.32
N VAL A 5 -2.94 -21.22 -0.70
CA VAL A 5 -4.10 -20.37 -1.00
C VAL A 5 -5.08 -20.34 0.18
N SER A 6 -5.40 -21.50 0.76
CA SER A 6 -6.31 -21.58 1.92
C SER A 6 -5.76 -20.83 3.13
N ILE A 7 -4.48 -20.98 3.46
CA ILE A 7 -3.85 -20.23 4.56
C ILE A 7 -3.95 -18.73 4.33
N ASN A 8 -3.61 -18.24 3.13
CA ASN A 8 -3.64 -16.81 2.84
C ASN A 8 -5.06 -16.23 2.95
N ILE A 9 -6.09 -16.96 2.49
CA ILE A 9 -7.50 -16.56 2.65
C ILE A 9 -7.87 -16.47 4.12
N ILE A 10 -7.63 -17.54 4.88
CA ILE A 10 -7.99 -17.61 6.30
C ILE A 10 -7.30 -16.48 7.06
N LEU A 11 -6.01 -16.26 6.80
CA LEU A 11 -5.24 -15.21 7.44
C LEU A 11 -5.76 -13.80 7.06
N CYS A 12 -6.10 -13.56 5.79
CA CYS A 12 -6.73 -12.29 5.38
C CYS A 12 -8.04 -12.04 6.11
N ILE A 13 -8.92 -13.07 6.18
CA ILE A 13 -10.20 -12.96 6.87
C ILE A 13 -9.97 -12.66 8.35
N VAL A 14 -9.08 -13.40 9.02
CA VAL A 14 -8.80 -13.23 10.45
C VAL A 14 -8.21 -11.84 10.73
N LEU A 15 -7.19 -11.41 9.99
CA LEU A 15 -6.53 -10.12 10.22
C LEU A 15 -7.42 -8.91 9.91
N MET A 16 -8.17 -8.95 8.80
CA MET A 16 -9.12 -7.89 8.47
C MET A 16 -10.28 -7.85 9.46
N SER A 17 -10.79 -9.01 9.89
CA SER A 17 -11.91 -9.08 10.85
C SER A 17 -11.49 -8.69 12.25
N TYR A 18 -10.26 -9.03 12.66
CA TYR A 18 -9.67 -8.54 13.90
C TYR A 18 -9.55 -7.01 13.89
N ASN A 19 -9.05 -6.43 12.79
CA ASN A 19 -9.01 -4.97 12.63
C ASN A 19 -10.41 -4.34 12.65
N PHE A 20 -11.41 -4.99 12.06
CA PHE A 20 -12.80 -4.52 12.07
C PHE A 20 -13.42 -4.56 13.47
N VAL A 21 -13.32 -5.69 14.17
CA VAL A 21 -14.01 -5.94 15.45
C VAL A 21 -13.30 -5.28 16.63
N VAL A 22 -11.97 -5.38 16.69
CA VAL A 22 -11.18 -4.97 17.86
C VAL A 22 -10.75 -3.51 17.77
N MET A 23 -10.39 -3.02 16.58
CA MET A 23 -9.87 -1.66 16.43
C MET A 23 -10.94 -0.61 16.10
N ASN A 24 -12.12 -1.02 15.62
CA ASN A 24 -13.17 -0.09 15.23
C ASN A 24 -14.51 -0.36 15.93
N LYS A 25 -14.75 0.34 17.04
CA LYS A 25 -16.08 0.47 17.66
C LYS A 25 -17.06 1.29 16.80
N LYS A 26 -16.58 1.90 15.70
CA LYS A 26 -17.35 2.68 14.73
C LYS A 26 -17.31 1.93 13.40
N SER A 27 -18.42 1.86 12.67
CA SER A 27 -18.56 1.18 11.37
C SER A 27 -17.69 1.80 10.27
N ARG A 28 -16.36 1.71 10.40
CA ARG A 28 -15.30 2.25 9.52
C ARG A 28 -14.14 1.26 9.50
N ILE A 29 -13.25 1.30 8.51
CA ILE A 29 -11.98 0.54 8.51
C ILE A 29 -10.82 1.51 8.29
N ASN A 30 -9.79 1.41 9.13
CA ASN A 30 -8.56 2.19 8.97
C ASN A 30 -7.81 1.69 7.74
N HIS A 31 -7.38 2.58 6.86
CA HIS A 31 -6.72 2.20 5.61
C HIS A 31 -5.40 1.43 5.86
N TYR A 32 -4.70 1.68 6.98
CA TYR A 32 -3.49 0.92 7.34
C TYR A 32 -3.74 -0.58 7.60
N ALA A 33 -4.98 -0.98 7.90
CA ALA A 33 -5.33 -2.38 8.14
C ALA A 33 -5.06 -3.26 6.90
N ILE A 34 -5.19 -2.68 5.71
CA ILE A 34 -4.92 -3.35 4.44
C ILE A 34 -3.44 -3.66 4.32
N SER A 35 -2.59 -2.64 4.50
CA SER A 35 -1.14 -2.78 4.36
C SER A 35 -0.59 -3.75 5.39
N ILE A 36 -1.08 -3.73 6.64
CA ILE A 36 -0.70 -4.70 7.67
C ILE A 36 -1.10 -6.12 7.24
N THR A 37 -2.35 -6.31 6.80
CA THR A 37 -2.84 -7.62 6.37
C THR A 37 -1.99 -8.17 5.24
N ILE A 38 -1.76 -7.39 4.19
CA ILE A 38 -0.96 -7.80 3.03
C ILE A 38 0.49 -8.12 3.44
N ALA A 39 1.11 -7.29 4.28
CA ALA A 39 2.50 -7.49 4.68
C ALA A 39 2.70 -8.73 5.57
N LEU A 40 1.80 -8.97 6.53
CA LEU A 40 1.85 -10.18 7.36
C LEU A 40 1.57 -11.44 6.54
N ASN A 41 0.62 -11.36 5.60
CA ASN A 41 0.33 -12.46 4.69
C ASN A 41 1.55 -12.77 3.82
N GLY A 42 2.13 -11.75 3.20
CA GLY A 42 3.38 -11.85 2.44
C GLY A 42 4.54 -12.41 3.26
N LEU A 43 4.69 -12.03 4.53
CA LEU A 43 5.74 -12.58 5.40
C LEU A 43 5.54 -14.08 5.66
N ILE A 44 4.31 -14.51 5.96
CA ILE A 44 3.99 -15.92 6.19
C ILE A 44 4.19 -16.74 4.92
N SER A 45 3.73 -16.23 3.77
CA SER A 45 3.94 -16.87 2.47
C SER A 45 5.42 -17.00 2.15
N PHE A 46 6.23 -15.98 2.44
CA PHE A 46 7.69 -16.02 2.29
C PHE A 46 8.32 -17.15 3.13
N ILE A 47 7.94 -17.27 4.40
CA ILE A 47 8.42 -18.32 5.31
C ILE A 47 8.01 -19.72 4.85
N ILE A 48 6.79 -19.88 4.33
CA ILE A 48 6.28 -21.19 3.87
C ILE A 48 6.92 -21.63 2.56
N ILE A 49 7.04 -20.71 1.59
CA ILE A 49 7.53 -21.00 0.23
C ILE A 49 9.05 -21.25 0.25
N LYS A 50 9.79 -20.63 1.18
CA LYS A 50 11.24 -20.83 1.40
C LYS A 50 12.14 -20.50 0.20
N GLU A 51 11.61 -19.81 -0.81
CA GLU A 51 12.40 -19.30 -1.92
C GLU A 51 13.12 -18.02 -1.50
N ILE A 52 14.44 -18.12 -1.35
CA ILE A 52 15.29 -17.01 -0.88
C ILE A 52 16.05 -16.44 -2.08
N ASN A 53 15.56 -15.33 -2.63
CA ASN A 53 16.24 -14.57 -3.66
C ASN A 53 15.97 -13.07 -3.50
N PHE A 54 16.58 -12.27 -4.38
CA PHE A 54 16.45 -10.82 -4.31
C PHE A 54 14.99 -10.35 -4.35
N ILE A 55 14.17 -10.92 -5.25
CA ILE A 55 12.77 -10.50 -5.41
C ILE A 55 11.97 -10.82 -4.15
N THR A 56 12.06 -12.04 -3.61
CA THR A 56 11.30 -12.44 -2.43
C THR A 56 11.69 -11.65 -1.19
N ILE A 57 13.00 -11.42 -0.98
CA ILE A 57 13.50 -10.60 0.12
C ILE A 57 13.05 -9.14 -0.04
N ALA A 58 13.23 -8.55 -1.23
CA ALA A 58 12.93 -7.15 -1.47
C ALA A 58 11.42 -6.88 -1.40
N VAL A 59 10.58 -7.69 -2.03
CA VAL A 59 9.11 -7.55 -1.95
C VAL A 59 8.64 -7.67 -0.51
N THR A 60 9.09 -8.68 0.23
CA THR A 60 8.70 -8.87 1.64
C THR A 60 9.13 -7.66 2.48
N THR A 61 10.37 -7.19 2.31
CA THR A 61 10.91 -6.03 3.03
C THR A 61 10.15 -4.75 2.69
N MET A 62 9.88 -4.50 1.40
CA MET A 62 9.11 -3.36 0.93
C MET A 62 7.69 -3.36 1.52
N LEU A 63 7.02 -4.51 1.57
CA LEU A 63 5.69 -4.64 2.17
C LEU A 63 5.72 -4.36 3.68
N LEU A 64 6.71 -4.87 4.42
CA LEU A 64 6.85 -4.59 5.85
C LEU A 64 7.14 -3.12 6.13
N ILE A 65 8.06 -2.52 5.37
CA ILE A 65 8.35 -1.08 5.46
C ILE A 65 7.09 -0.29 5.15
N TRP A 66 6.40 -0.60 4.06
CA TRP A 66 5.16 0.07 3.67
C TRP A 66 4.09 -0.04 4.76
N ALA A 67 3.85 -1.23 5.32
CA ALA A 67 2.89 -1.43 6.39
C ALA A 67 3.24 -0.65 7.66
N PHE A 68 4.51 -0.69 8.08
CA PHE A 68 4.99 0.06 9.24
C PHE A 68 4.79 1.56 9.05
N LEU A 69 5.29 2.07 7.93
CA LEU A 69 5.25 3.48 7.56
C LEU A 69 3.80 3.98 7.48
N HIS A 70 2.96 3.26 6.75
CA HIS A 70 1.57 3.62 6.55
C HIS A 70 0.76 3.61 7.87
N THR A 71 1.03 2.65 8.76
CA THR A 71 0.42 2.59 10.09
C THR A 71 0.87 3.74 10.97
N TRP A 72 2.18 4.03 11.00
CA TRP A 72 2.74 5.12 11.80
C TRP A 72 2.14 6.47 11.42
N ILE A 73 2.02 6.76 10.12
CA ILE A 73 1.42 8.01 9.63
C ILE A 73 -0.03 8.13 10.07
N GLN A 74 -0.82 7.06 9.91
CA GLN A 74 -2.25 7.11 10.19
C GLN A 74 -2.57 7.21 11.68
N ILE A 75 -1.74 6.61 12.55
CA ILE A 75 -1.90 6.72 14.00
C ILE A 75 -1.50 8.11 14.48
N LYS A 76 -0.40 8.68 13.96
CA LYS A 76 0.20 9.89 14.52
C LYS A 76 -0.28 11.20 13.90
N TYR A 77 -0.61 11.21 12.60
CA TYR A 77 -0.86 12.45 11.87
C TYR A 77 -2.28 12.54 11.28
N VAL A 78 -2.61 11.68 10.32
CA VAL A 78 -3.87 11.81 9.56
C VAL A 78 -4.52 10.44 9.41
N PRO A 79 -5.58 10.15 10.19
CA PRO A 79 -6.29 8.90 10.08
C PRO A 79 -7.13 8.88 8.79
N ASN A 80 -6.88 7.90 7.94
CA ASN A 80 -7.64 7.68 6.70
C ASN A 80 -8.59 6.51 6.89
N TYR A 81 -9.88 6.74 6.64
CA TYR A 81 -10.93 5.74 6.81
C TYR A 81 -11.54 5.36 5.47
N ILE A 82 -11.91 4.09 5.34
CA ILE A 82 -12.79 3.58 4.29
C ILE A 82 -14.19 3.46 4.88
N GLU A 83 -15.15 4.09 4.22
CA GLU A 83 -16.57 4.05 4.59
C GLU A 83 -17.36 3.25 3.53
N ASN A 84 -18.23 2.35 3.99
CA ASN A 84 -19.23 1.58 3.23
C ASN A 84 -18.75 0.44 2.29
N GLN A 85 -17.54 0.46 1.71
CA GLN A 85 -17.14 -0.54 0.71
C GLN A 85 -16.28 -1.71 1.25
N TYR A 86 -16.70 -2.29 2.37
CA TYR A 86 -15.94 -3.35 3.06
C TYR A 86 -15.79 -4.62 2.24
N PHE A 87 -16.84 -5.01 1.52
CA PHE A 87 -16.81 -6.25 0.72
C PHE A 87 -15.77 -6.19 -0.41
N VAL A 88 -15.78 -5.11 -1.18
CA VAL A 88 -14.80 -4.87 -2.26
C VAL A 88 -13.40 -4.82 -1.68
N LEU A 89 -13.24 -4.18 -0.52
CA LEU A 89 -11.96 -4.10 0.16
C LEU A 89 -11.39 -5.48 0.55
N TYR A 90 -12.24 -6.35 1.11
CA TYR A 90 -11.85 -7.72 1.46
C TYR A 90 -11.40 -8.51 0.23
N ILE A 91 -12.17 -8.45 -0.87
CA ILE A 91 -11.81 -9.14 -2.11
C ILE A 91 -10.45 -8.68 -2.60
N ILE A 92 -10.23 -7.37 -2.70
CA ILE A 92 -8.98 -6.82 -3.21
C ILE A 92 -7.80 -7.23 -2.33
N THR A 93 -7.97 -7.18 -1.00
CA THR A 93 -6.93 -7.59 -0.04
C THR A 93 -6.57 -9.06 -0.18
N ILE A 94 -7.58 -9.93 -0.35
CA ILE A 94 -7.38 -11.37 -0.56
C ILE A 94 -6.66 -11.63 -1.89
N VAL A 95 -7.14 -11.05 -2.99
CA VAL A 95 -6.57 -11.25 -4.32
C VAL A 95 -5.12 -10.74 -4.37
N PHE A 96 -4.86 -9.56 -3.78
CA PHE A 96 -3.49 -9.04 -3.65
C PHE A 96 -2.60 -9.99 -2.84
N SER A 97 -3.07 -10.45 -1.67
CA SER A 97 -2.28 -11.34 -0.81
C SER A 97 -2.03 -12.71 -1.46
N MET A 98 -2.96 -13.23 -2.26
CA MET A 98 -2.74 -14.44 -3.05
C MET A 98 -1.72 -14.24 -4.16
N SER A 99 -1.74 -13.06 -4.82
CA SER A 99 -0.82 -12.76 -5.91
C SER A 99 0.65 -12.85 -5.46
N LEU A 100 0.94 -12.50 -4.20
CA LEU A 100 2.28 -12.62 -3.61
C LEU A 100 2.82 -14.06 -3.61
N ASN A 101 1.96 -15.08 -3.50
CA ASN A 101 2.40 -16.48 -3.60
C ASN A 101 2.95 -16.80 -4.98
N ILE A 102 2.24 -16.33 -6.01
CA ILE A 102 2.65 -16.52 -7.40
C ILE A 102 3.96 -15.77 -7.62
N VAL A 103 4.07 -14.52 -7.14
CA VAL A 103 5.32 -13.74 -7.20
C VAL A 103 6.49 -14.51 -6.58
N TYR A 104 6.30 -15.12 -5.41
CA TYR A 104 7.39 -15.84 -4.74
C TYR A 104 7.75 -17.15 -5.43
N LEU A 105 6.78 -17.89 -5.95
CA LEU A 105 7.05 -19.12 -6.71
C LEU A 105 7.74 -18.83 -8.04
N ASP A 106 7.33 -17.76 -8.71
CA ASP A 106 7.87 -17.36 -10.01
C ASP A 106 9.21 -16.62 -9.92
N SER A 107 9.59 -16.17 -8.72
CA SER A 107 10.71 -15.27 -8.51
C SER A 107 12.05 -15.80 -9.04
N THR A 108 12.26 -17.11 -9.02
CA THR A 108 13.47 -17.78 -9.54
C THR A 108 13.51 -17.84 -11.06
N LEU A 109 12.36 -17.70 -11.72
CA LEU A 109 12.19 -17.77 -13.17
C LEU A 109 12.20 -16.38 -13.84
N SER A 110 12.54 -15.33 -13.08
CA SER A 110 12.60 -13.97 -13.61
C SER A 110 13.74 -13.80 -14.62
N ILE A 111 13.40 -13.30 -15.81
CA ILE A 111 14.31 -13.26 -16.97
C ILE A 111 15.40 -12.18 -16.81
N TYR A 112 15.10 -11.05 -16.16
CA TYR A 112 16.09 -10.01 -15.85
C TYR A 112 15.91 -9.42 -14.46
N GLN A 113 16.96 -9.54 -13.64
CA GLN A 113 16.98 -9.00 -12.28
C GLN A 113 17.25 -7.49 -12.21
N SER A 114 17.64 -6.85 -13.32
CA SER A 114 17.88 -5.40 -13.41
C SER A 114 16.64 -4.55 -13.08
N VAL A 115 15.46 -4.98 -13.55
CA VAL A 115 14.19 -4.27 -13.34
C VAL A 115 13.75 -4.30 -11.86
N PRO A 116 13.85 -5.42 -11.13
CA PRO A 116 13.69 -5.43 -9.67
C PRO A 116 14.53 -4.39 -8.90
N TYR A 117 15.79 -4.13 -9.28
CA TYR A 117 16.58 -3.08 -8.61
C TYR A 117 16.00 -1.67 -8.82
N LEU A 118 15.45 -1.40 -10.01
CA LEU A 118 14.69 -0.17 -10.28
C LEU A 118 13.40 -0.12 -9.44
N GLY A 119 12.74 -1.25 -9.24
CA GLY A 119 11.59 -1.38 -8.32
C GLY A 119 11.92 -0.90 -6.91
N VAL A 120 13.01 -1.40 -6.31
CA VAL A 120 13.45 -0.96 -4.96
C VAL A 120 13.71 0.55 -4.93
N SER A 121 14.35 1.10 -5.96
CA SER A 121 14.63 2.53 -6.06
C SER A 121 13.34 3.36 -6.12
N LEU A 122 12.40 2.96 -6.99
CA LEU A 122 11.08 3.61 -7.11
C LEU A 122 10.30 3.57 -5.79
N PHE A 123 10.39 2.46 -5.05
CA PHE A 123 9.75 2.34 -3.75
C PHE A 123 10.31 3.36 -2.75
N ILE A 124 11.63 3.47 -2.63
CA ILE A 124 12.28 4.44 -1.74
C ILE A 124 11.86 5.86 -2.13
N PHE A 125 11.90 6.21 -3.41
CA PHE A 125 11.44 7.51 -3.89
C PHE A 125 9.96 7.76 -3.56
N GLY A 126 9.10 6.76 -3.74
CA GLY A 126 7.67 6.84 -3.46
C GLY A 126 7.40 7.12 -1.99
N GLN A 127 8.08 6.39 -1.11
CA GLN A 127 8.01 6.64 0.33
C GLN A 127 8.51 8.04 0.67
N ILE A 128 9.67 8.48 0.17
CA ILE A 128 10.19 9.83 0.42
C ILE A 128 9.15 10.91 0.05
N ILE A 129 8.53 10.82 -1.13
CA ILE A 129 7.49 11.77 -1.57
C ILE A 129 6.30 11.74 -0.61
N ALA A 130 5.83 10.55 -0.23
CA ALA A 130 4.72 10.42 0.72
C ALA A 130 5.06 11.02 2.09
N TYR A 131 6.30 10.88 2.55
CA TYR A 131 6.75 11.38 3.85
C TYR A 131 6.99 12.88 3.90
N LEU A 132 7.60 13.44 2.86
CA LEU A 132 7.81 14.88 2.74
C LEU A 132 6.49 15.67 2.78
N SER A 133 5.37 15.04 2.39
CA SER A 133 4.05 15.64 2.49
C SER A 133 3.60 15.94 3.92
N LEU A 134 4.15 15.25 4.93
CA LEU A 134 3.79 15.41 6.34
C LEU A 134 4.57 16.54 7.01
N PHE A 135 5.81 16.75 6.58
CA PHE A 135 6.66 17.83 7.10
C PHE A 135 6.39 19.18 6.44
N THR A 136 5.72 19.17 5.30
CA THR A 136 5.28 20.38 4.61
C THR A 136 3.84 20.66 5.04
N GLU A 137 3.64 21.15 6.27
CA GLU A 137 2.30 21.42 6.81
C GLU A 137 1.56 22.48 5.97
N PRO A 138 0.28 22.26 5.62
CA PRO A 138 -0.58 23.30 5.07
C PRO A 138 -1.17 24.14 6.22
N ILE A 139 -0.38 24.92 6.94
CA ILE A 139 -0.94 25.87 7.92
C ILE A 139 -1.41 27.13 7.19
N GLU A 140 -2.74 27.37 7.19
CA GLU A 140 -3.28 28.69 7.53
C GLU A 140 -4.73 28.60 8.04
N SER A 141 -4.99 29.29 9.15
CA SER A 141 -6.19 29.25 9.99
C SER A 141 -7.45 29.92 9.41
N ASP A 142 -7.47 30.33 8.13
CA ASP A 142 -8.52 31.23 7.62
C ASP A 142 -9.13 30.83 6.26
N GLY A 143 -9.01 29.56 5.85
CA GLY A 143 -9.82 28.98 4.76
C GLY A 143 -9.65 29.59 3.36
N LYS A 144 -8.73 30.56 3.15
CA LYS A 144 -8.62 31.33 1.89
C LYS A 144 -7.39 31.04 1.02
N ARG A 145 -6.64 29.94 1.24
CA ARG A 145 -5.26 29.84 0.72
C ARG A 145 -4.85 28.61 -0.10
N LEU A 146 -5.70 28.06 -0.99
CA LEU A 146 -5.20 27.01 -1.90
C LEU A 146 -3.99 27.48 -2.74
N ALA A 147 -3.94 28.75 -3.17
CA ALA A 147 -2.95 29.24 -4.13
C ALA A 147 -1.50 29.36 -3.57
N LYS A 148 -1.31 29.59 -2.27
CA LYS A 148 0.05 29.73 -1.67
C LYS A 148 0.63 28.40 -1.18
N ILE A 149 -0.22 27.39 -0.91
CA ILE A 149 0.19 26.04 -0.50
C ILE A 149 0.97 25.33 -1.61
N TYR A 150 0.62 25.55 -2.89
CA TYR A 150 1.35 25.03 -4.05
C TYR A 150 2.70 25.72 -4.31
N GLN A 151 3.12 26.69 -3.50
CA GLN A 151 4.36 27.44 -3.75
C GLN A 151 5.55 26.96 -2.91
N ASN A 152 5.33 26.14 -1.87
CA ASN A 152 6.39 25.68 -0.96
C ASN A 152 6.53 24.15 -0.90
N GLY A 153 7.77 23.67 -0.78
CA GLY A 153 8.10 22.26 -0.57
C GLY A 153 7.64 21.31 -1.68
N ILE A 154 7.25 20.09 -1.32
CA ILE A 154 6.87 19.04 -2.28
C ILE A 154 5.55 19.31 -3.01
N TYR A 155 4.67 20.12 -2.40
CA TYR A 155 3.38 20.52 -2.97
C TYR A 155 3.52 21.43 -4.19
N ARG A 156 4.72 21.98 -4.45
CA ARG A 156 5.04 22.66 -5.72
C ARG A 156 5.05 21.72 -6.92
N TYR A 157 5.44 20.48 -6.70
CA TYR A 157 5.58 19.49 -7.77
C TYR A 157 4.38 18.54 -7.85
N PHE A 158 3.75 18.23 -6.72
CA PHE A 158 2.67 17.26 -6.64
C PHE A 158 1.46 17.82 -5.91
N ILE A 159 0.28 17.67 -6.52
CA ILE A 159 -0.99 18.12 -5.93
C ILE A 159 -1.38 17.26 -4.73
N HIS A 160 -1.19 15.94 -4.84
CA HIS A 160 -1.45 14.98 -3.77
C HIS A 160 -0.21 14.11 -3.55
N PRO A 161 0.86 14.63 -2.92
CA PRO A 161 2.13 13.93 -2.78
C PRO A 161 2.00 12.57 -2.07
N ARG A 162 1.12 12.46 -1.06
CA ARG A 162 0.85 11.19 -0.38
C ARG A 162 0.23 10.13 -1.30
N LEU A 163 -0.71 10.52 -2.15
CA LEU A 163 -1.33 9.63 -3.14
C LEU A 163 -0.31 9.22 -4.21
N VAL A 164 0.50 10.16 -4.68
CA VAL A 164 1.56 9.90 -5.67
C VAL A 164 2.58 8.91 -5.11
N GLY A 165 3.03 9.11 -3.88
CA GLY A 165 3.98 8.19 -3.23
C GLY A 165 3.43 6.78 -3.03
N GLU A 166 2.13 6.67 -2.69
CA GLU A 166 1.45 5.38 -2.56
C GLU A 166 1.34 4.65 -3.91
N ILE A 167 0.91 5.36 -4.96
CA ILE A 167 0.86 4.79 -6.32
C ILE A 167 2.27 4.38 -6.78
N LEU A 168 3.29 5.20 -6.53
CA LEU A 168 4.67 4.88 -6.91
C LEU A 168 5.19 3.64 -6.17
N SER A 169 4.75 3.42 -4.94
CA SER A 169 5.08 2.21 -4.15
C SER A 169 4.43 0.95 -4.73
N ILE A 170 3.21 1.05 -5.27
CA ILE A 170 2.55 -0.07 -5.96
C ILE A 170 3.19 -0.31 -7.34
N VAL A 171 3.53 0.75 -8.07
CA VAL A 171 4.28 0.65 -9.34
C VAL A 171 5.64 -0.01 -9.11
N ALA A 172 6.31 0.29 -8.00
CA ALA A 172 7.54 -0.39 -7.61
C ALA A 172 7.36 -1.91 -7.45
N LEU A 173 6.24 -2.36 -6.86
CA LEU A 173 5.90 -3.80 -6.80
C LEU A 173 5.65 -4.38 -8.19
N ILE A 174 4.99 -3.65 -9.09
CA ILE A 174 4.83 -4.06 -10.49
C ILE A 174 6.19 -4.26 -11.15
N CYS A 175 7.15 -3.35 -10.94
CA CYS A 175 8.52 -3.51 -11.47
C CYS A 175 9.23 -4.77 -10.96
N MET A 176 8.93 -5.22 -9.74
CA MET A 176 9.46 -6.50 -9.22
C MET A 176 8.91 -7.72 -9.99
N ILE A 177 7.82 -7.57 -10.75
CA ILE A 177 6.99 -8.66 -11.27
C ILE A 177 6.91 -8.67 -12.81
N VAL A 178 7.09 -7.55 -13.49
CA VAL A 178 6.93 -7.41 -14.97
C VAL A 178 7.71 -8.43 -15.80
N LEU A 179 8.74 -9.08 -15.23
CA LEU A 179 9.58 -10.07 -15.90
C LEU A 179 9.51 -11.46 -15.30
N THR A 180 8.50 -11.76 -14.48
CA THR A 180 8.20 -13.12 -14.04
C THR A 180 7.30 -13.83 -15.06
N PRO A 181 7.28 -15.17 -15.14
CA PRO A 181 6.48 -15.91 -16.12
C PRO A 181 5.00 -15.51 -16.18
N HIS A 182 4.37 -15.29 -15.02
CA HIS A 182 2.94 -14.97 -14.93
C HIS A 182 2.64 -13.47 -14.76
N TRP A 183 3.55 -12.58 -15.19
CA TRP A 183 3.41 -11.13 -15.01
C TRP A 183 2.06 -10.57 -15.53
N PHE A 184 1.56 -11.09 -16.66
CA PHE A 184 0.31 -10.63 -17.28
C PHE A 184 -0.94 -10.92 -16.44
N LEU A 185 -0.91 -11.94 -15.57
CA LEU A 185 -1.97 -12.22 -14.60
C LEU A 185 -1.85 -11.33 -13.35
N LEU A 186 -0.63 -10.95 -13.00
CA LEU A 186 -0.33 -10.24 -11.76
C LEU A 186 -0.55 -8.72 -11.89
N ILE A 187 -0.12 -8.11 -13.00
CA ILE A 187 -0.27 -6.66 -13.22
C ILE A 187 -1.71 -6.16 -13.00
N PRO A 188 -2.75 -6.81 -13.55
CA PRO A 188 -4.13 -6.39 -13.32
C PRO A 188 -4.50 -6.30 -11.84
N VAL A 189 -3.99 -7.20 -10.99
CA VAL A 189 -4.27 -7.20 -9.54
C VAL A 189 -3.77 -5.90 -8.89
N PHE A 190 -2.53 -5.50 -9.18
CA PHE A 190 -1.96 -4.26 -8.64
C PHE A 190 -2.62 -3.01 -9.21
N LEU A 191 -3.01 -3.05 -10.49
CA LEU A 191 -3.77 -1.96 -11.13
C LEU A 191 -5.16 -1.79 -10.50
N PHE A 192 -5.88 -2.89 -10.22
CA PHE A 192 -7.16 -2.82 -9.51
C PHE A 192 -7.01 -2.22 -8.12
N TYR A 193 -5.90 -2.50 -7.42
CA TYR A 193 -5.62 -1.87 -6.13
C TYR A 193 -5.40 -0.35 -6.27
N ILE A 194 -4.66 0.10 -7.29
CA ILE A 194 -4.51 1.54 -7.59
C ILE A 194 -5.87 2.18 -7.89
N MET A 195 -6.68 1.55 -8.75
CA MET A 195 -8.02 2.04 -9.08
C MET A 195 -8.91 2.14 -7.83
N PHE A 196 -8.81 1.18 -6.91
CA PHE A 196 -9.54 1.22 -5.64
C PHE A 196 -9.11 2.39 -4.75
N ILE A 197 -7.80 2.66 -4.63
CA ILE A 197 -7.30 3.82 -3.88
C ILE A 197 -7.84 5.13 -4.46
N LEU A 198 -7.83 5.25 -5.79
CA LEU A 198 -8.34 6.42 -6.50
C LEU A 198 -9.86 6.57 -6.30
N TRP A 199 -10.60 5.47 -6.37
CA TRP A 199 -12.06 5.47 -6.21
C TRP A 199 -12.48 5.88 -4.79
N GLN A 200 -11.80 5.37 -3.77
CA GLN A 200 -12.05 5.70 -2.36
C GLN A 200 -11.65 7.13 -2.00
N LYS A 201 -10.91 7.84 -2.86
CA LYS A 201 -10.41 9.20 -2.62
C LYS A 201 -9.76 9.35 -1.23
N LEU A 202 -8.96 8.36 -0.84
CA LEU A 202 -8.41 8.18 0.51
C LEU A 202 -7.52 9.33 0.99
N PHE A 203 -7.00 10.12 0.06
CA PHE A 203 -6.01 11.18 0.32
C PHE A 203 -6.53 12.58 -0.08
N LYS A 204 -7.82 12.86 0.16
CA LYS A 204 -8.37 14.21 -0.02
C LYS A 204 -7.66 15.21 0.92
N THR A 205 -7.20 16.32 0.35
CA THR A 205 -6.61 17.46 1.07
C THR A 205 -7.56 18.15 2.05
N SER A 206 -8.87 17.82 2.03
CA SER A 206 -9.88 18.49 2.88
C SER A 206 -9.79 18.13 4.37
N TYR A 207 -9.16 17.01 4.75
CA TYR A 207 -9.06 16.60 6.16
C TYR A 207 -8.02 17.38 6.96
N TYR A 208 -7.16 18.18 6.31
CA TYR A 208 -6.19 19.04 7.00
C TYR A 208 -6.82 20.29 7.64
N VAL A 209 -8.09 20.59 7.34
CA VAL A 209 -8.77 21.81 7.81
C VAL A 209 -9.72 21.53 8.99
N SER A 210 -10.06 20.27 9.29
CA SER A 210 -11.19 19.95 10.19
C SER A 210 -10.81 19.51 11.61
N HIS A 211 -9.55 19.62 12.02
CA HIS A 211 -9.10 19.28 13.39
C HIS A 211 -8.47 20.48 14.13
N SER A 212 -8.77 21.70 13.68
CA SER A 212 -8.57 22.91 14.47
C SER A 212 -9.92 23.40 15.01
N GLU A 213 -10.48 22.66 15.96
CA GLU A 213 -11.46 23.17 16.93
C GLU A 213 -10.97 22.82 18.33
#